data_AF-A0A5J5ARV1-F1
#
_entry.id   AF-A0A5J5ARV1-F1
#
_cell.length_a   1.000
_cell.length_b   1.000
_cell.length_c   1.000
_cell.angle_alpha   90.00
_cell.angle_beta   90.00
_cell.angle_gamma   90.00
#
_symmetry.space_group_name_H-M   'P 1'
#
loop_
_entity.id
_entity.type
_entity.pdbx_description
1 polymer ?
#
loop_
_entity_poly.entity_id
_entity_poly.type
_entity_poly.pdbx_seq_one_letter_code
_entity_poly.pdbx_strand_id
1 'polypeptide(L)'
;MFDRVLEKEFSENDQPGDSDGSSFNSSVADQQAVLETVAKISHEKVKKNETQVGNGTRSFQFQDVFSLENEGSDDDMTTLIDKKDNVFVMSNKKSKYPVLQVDLRLISDLVVVIVSAAIGGIIFSCLGQPVIVGYLLAGSIIGPGGLKFISEMVQVETFAQFGVVFLLFALGLEFSLTKLKVVGPVAVLGGLLQIITLMFLCGLTAMLSGAKLSEGVFVGCFLSMSSTAVVVKFLVERNSSNAIHGQVTIGTLIFQDCAVGLLFALLPVLGGNSGILQGMISMGKLLLLSSQTNELYQLASVAFCLLSAWCSDKLGLSLELGSFVAGIMISTTDFAQHTLDQVEPIRNLFAALFLSSIGMLIHVHFLWTHVDILLASVILVVVVKTAVAAMVTKAFGYGIRTSFIVGILLAQIGEFAFVLLSRASNLHLVEGKMYLLLLGTTALSLVTTPVLFKLIPAMMHLGVLMHWFPSESSPQNEEKASMIEAHNRLL
;
A
#
# COMPACT_ATOMS: atom_id res chain seq x y z
N MET A 1 26.38 -33.70 28.92
CA MET A 1 27.53 -32.95 28.38
C MET A 1 27.19 -31.47 28.18
N PHE A 2 25.92 -31.12 27.88
CA PHE A 2 25.43 -29.75 27.81
C PHE A 2 25.30 -29.03 29.16
N ASP A 3 24.81 -29.68 30.22
CA ASP A 3 24.67 -29.05 31.54
C ASP A 3 26.01 -28.60 32.15
N ARG A 4 27.07 -29.36 31.90
CA ARG A 4 28.43 -29.08 32.38
C ARG A 4 29.10 -27.90 31.64
N VAL A 5 28.57 -27.52 30.47
CA VAL A 5 29.01 -26.33 29.71
C VAL A 5 28.25 -25.10 30.18
N LEU A 6 26.96 -25.23 30.51
CA LEU A 6 26.13 -24.16 31.05
C LEU A 6 26.56 -23.73 32.47
N GLU A 7 26.91 -24.66 33.34
CA GLU A 7 27.44 -24.31 34.68
C GLU A 7 28.78 -23.57 34.60
N LYS A 8 29.57 -23.80 33.55
CA LYS A 8 30.90 -23.20 33.40
C LYS A 8 30.86 -21.77 32.84
N GLU A 9 29.86 -21.46 32.02
CA GLU A 9 29.59 -20.10 31.49
C GLU A 9 28.84 -19.21 32.49
N PHE A 10 28.13 -19.81 33.45
CA PHE A 10 27.29 -19.08 34.43
C PHE A 10 27.63 -19.43 35.90
N SER A 11 28.89 -19.74 36.20
CA SER A 11 29.34 -19.93 37.59
C SER A 11 29.29 -18.60 38.36
N GLU A 12 28.39 -18.50 39.33
CA GLU A 12 28.34 -17.43 40.33
C GLU A 12 29.59 -17.51 41.22
N ASN A 13 30.70 -16.89 40.81
CA ASN A 13 31.82 -16.56 41.68
C ASN A 13 32.74 -15.54 41.00
N ASP A 14 32.37 -14.27 41.09
CA ASP A 14 33.34 -13.17 41.02
C ASP A 14 33.07 -12.22 42.21
N GLN A 15 33.78 -12.47 43.30
CA GLN A 15 34.10 -11.43 44.28
C GLN A 15 35.20 -10.53 43.70
N PRO A 16 35.20 -9.22 44.00
CA PRO A 16 36.07 -8.26 43.33
C PRO A 16 37.51 -8.37 43.85
N GLY A 17 38.43 -8.75 42.98
CA GLY A 17 39.89 -8.71 43.21
C GLY A 17 40.54 -7.64 42.34
N ASP A 18 41.47 -6.92 42.95
CA ASP A 18 42.06 -5.63 42.55
C ASP A 18 42.77 -5.53 41.18
N SER A 19 42.67 -4.30 40.64
CA SER A 19 43.63 -3.54 39.82
C SER A 19 44.25 -4.17 38.57
N ASP A 20 43.84 -3.69 37.38
CA ASP A 20 44.70 -2.81 36.58
C ASP A 20 43.95 -2.06 35.45
N GLY A 21 44.39 -0.82 35.23
CA GLY A 21 43.61 0.27 34.68
C GLY A 21 43.43 0.27 33.16
N SER A 22 42.17 0.41 32.74
CA SER A 22 41.71 1.43 31.79
C SER A 22 40.27 1.13 31.38
N SER A 23 39.34 1.98 31.82
CA SER A 23 38.27 2.57 30.98
C SER A 23 37.03 2.97 31.81
N PHE A 24 36.55 4.19 31.53
CA PHE A 24 35.19 4.69 31.73
C PHE A 24 34.55 4.80 33.14
N ASN A 25 35.30 4.75 34.25
CA ASN A 25 34.71 4.97 35.59
C ASN A 25 35.06 6.30 36.27
N SER A 26 35.63 7.28 35.55
CA SER A 26 36.08 8.55 36.14
C SER A 26 35.11 9.72 35.99
N SER A 27 33.91 9.55 35.41
CA SER A 27 32.90 10.62 35.32
C SER A 27 31.78 10.55 36.36
N VAL A 28 31.81 9.57 37.27
CA VAL A 28 30.83 9.43 38.37
C VAL A 28 31.49 9.45 39.76
N ALA A 29 32.83 9.48 39.83
CA ALA A 29 33.58 9.43 41.09
C ALA A 29 33.46 10.72 41.95
N ASP A 30 33.00 11.84 41.38
CA ASP A 30 32.86 13.12 42.09
C ASP A 30 31.44 13.41 42.61
N GLN A 31 30.48 12.49 42.46
CA GLN A 31 29.18 12.60 43.13
C GLN A 31 29.14 11.64 44.31
N GLN A 32 29.45 12.19 45.49
CA GLN A 32 29.28 11.54 46.79
C GLN A 32 27.82 11.10 46.95
N ALA A 33 27.52 9.83 46.69
CA ALA A 33 26.24 9.23 47.03
C ALA A 33 26.18 9.04 48.55
N VAL A 34 25.31 9.78 49.21
CA VAL A 34 24.96 9.54 50.62
C VAL A 34 24.17 8.24 50.68
N LEU A 35 24.70 7.24 51.40
CA LEU A 35 23.98 6.00 51.69
C LEU A 35 22.83 6.31 52.65
N GLU A 36 21.61 6.48 52.13
CA GLU A 36 20.41 6.62 52.94
C GLU A 36 19.71 5.27 53.11
N THR A 37 19.33 4.96 54.36
CA THR A 37 18.72 3.69 54.75
C THR A 37 17.28 3.61 54.23
N VAL A 38 17.02 2.77 53.22
CA VAL A 38 15.67 2.53 52.69
C VAL A 38 15.15 1.19 53.18
N ALA A 39 13.94 1.17 53.75
CA ALA A 39 13.27 -0.05 54.18
C ALA A 39 12.53 -0.70 53.00
N LYS A 40 12.76 -1.98 52.74
CA LYS A 40 12.02 -2.78 51.76
C LYS A 40 10.84 -3.46 52.47
N ILE A 41 9.62 -3.20 52.01
CA ILE A 41 8.41 -3.89 52.50
C ILE A 41 7.93 -4.82 51.39
N SER A 42 7.90 -6.13 51.66
CA SER A 42 7.25 -7.14 50.83
C SER A 42 5.95 -7.55 51.50
N HIS A 43 4.81 -7.46 50.81
CA HIS A 43 3.52 -7.88 51.35
C HIS A 43 3.28 -9.37 51.10
N GLU A 44 3.72 -10.24 52.02
CA GLU A 44 3.33 -11.65 51.99
C GLU A 44 1.98 -11.82 52.73
N LYS A 45 0.88 -12.03 52.00
CA LYS A 45 -0.44 -12.27 52.61
C LYS A 45 -0.60 -13.73 53.05
N VAL A 46 -0.76 -13.91 54.36
CA VAL A 46 -1.26 -15.14 55.00
C VAL A 46 -2.66 -15.49 54.45
N LYS A 47 -2.82 -16.67 53.84
CA LYS A 47 -4.10 -17.23 53.41
C LYS A 47 -5.05 -17.40 54.60
N LYS A 48 -6.21 -16.74 54.56
CA LYS A 48 -7.36 -17.03 55.43
C LYS A 48 -8.46 -17.66 54.58
N ASN A 49 -8.87 -18.88 54.95
CA ASN A 49 -10.02 -19.58 54.40
C ASN A 49 -11.30 -18.77 54.63
N GLU A 50 -12.17 -18.67 53.63
CA GLU A 50 -13.62 -18.64 53.85
C GLU A 50 -14.37 -19.08 52.59
N THR A 51 -15.27 -20.04 52.79
CA THR A 51 -16.28 -20.55 51.87
C THR A 51 -17.46 -19.59 51.89
N GLN A 52 -18.00 -19.19 50.73
CA GLN A 52 -19.46 -19.15 50.50
C GLN A 52 -19.86 -18.86 49.05
N VAL A 53 -20.99 -19.47 48.71
CA VAL A 53 -21.63 -19.65 47.40
C VAL A 53 -22.38 -18.39 46.97
N GLY A 54 -22.37 -18.08 45.68
CA GLY A 54 -23.24 -17.08 45.05
C GLY A 54 -23.40 -17.33 43.56
N ASN A 55 -24.47 -18.05 43.20
CA ASN A 55 -24.91 -18.34 41.84
C ASN A 55 -25.22 -17.05 41.05
N GLY A 56 -24.62 -16.88 39.87
CA GLY A 56 -24.96 -15.82 38.93
C GLY A 56 -24.38 -16.13 37.55
N THR A 57 -25.21 -16.66 36.66
CA THR A 57 -24.91 -16.88 35.23
C THR A 57 -24.52 -15.56 34.57
N ARG A 58 -23.23 -15.36 34.28
CA ARG A 58 -22.77 -14.31 33.36
C ARG A 58 -23.06 -14.76 31.93
N SER A 59 -23.78 -13.93 31.18
CA SER A 59 -24.00 -14.13 29.75
C SER A 59 -22.69 -13.90 29.00
N PHE A 60 -22.26 -14.85 28.18
CA PHE A 60 -21.13 -14.68 27.26
C PHE A 60 -21.39 -13.52 26.30
N GLN A 61 -20.69 -12.40 26.48
CA GLN A 61 -20.60 -11.34 25.48
C GLN A 61 -19.31 -11.52 24.67
N PHE A 62 -19.44 -11.53 23.34
CA PHE A 62 -18.32 -11.70 22.41
C PHE A 62 -17.23 -10.62 22.55
N GLN A 63 -17.55 -9.50 23.20
CA GLN A 63 -16.64 -8.39 23.49
C GLN A 63 -15.55 -8.79 24.52
N ASP A 64 -15.87 -9.67 25.48
CA ASP A 64 -14.98 -10.10 26.56
C ASP A 64 -13.88 -11.06 26.07
N VAL A 65 -14.07 -11.67 24.89
CA VAL A 65 -13.06 -12.55 24.27
C VAL A 65 -11.91 -11.74 23.65
N PHE A 66 -12.17 -10.49 23.27
CA PHE A 66 -11.19 -9.58 22.66
C PHE A 66 -10.61 -8.55 23.62
N SER A 67 -11.24 -8.36 24.79
CA SER A 67 -10.69 -7.58 25.89
C SER A 67 -9.98 -8.52 26.85
N LEU A 68 -8.73 -8.88 26.52
CA LEU A 68 -7.81 -9.46 27.49
C LEU A 68 -7.46 -8.37 28.51
N GLU A 69 -8.36 -8.18 29.49
CA GLU A 69 -8.01 -7.59 30.77
C GLU A 69 -6.87 -8.43 31.34
N ASN A 70 -5.79 -7.74 31.64
CA ASN A 70 -4.54 -8.31 32.09
C ASN A 70 -4.74 -8.90 33.50
N GLU A 71 -5.32 -10.10 33.61
CA GLU A 71 -5.31 -10.89 34.85
C GLU A 71 -3.90 -11.48 35.08
N GLY A 72 -2.90 -10.61 35.07
CA GLY A 72 -1.51 -10.89 35.42
C GLY A 72 -1.16 -10.13 36.70
N SER A 73 -1.69 -10.58 37.84
CA SER A 73 -1.16 -10.31 39.18
C SER A 73 -0.50 -8.93 39.40
N ASP A 74 -1.32 -7.88 39.58
CA ASP A 74 -0.86 -6.54 40.02
C ASP A 74 -0.43 -6.49 41.51
N ASP A 75 -0.34 -7.63 42.19
CA ASP A 75 -0.33 -7.70 43.65
C ASP A 75 1.06 -7.80 44.31
N ASP A 76 2.16 -7.49 43.61
CA ASP A 76 3.51 -7.48 44.22
C ASP A 76 4.41 -6.36 43.67
N MET A 77 3.87 -5.14 43.57
CA MET A 77 4.67 -3.98 43.19
C MET A 77 5.46 -3.45 44.39
N THR A 78 6.78 -3.71 44.43
CA THR A 78 7.65 -3.19 45.49
C THR A 78 7.73 -1.66 45.40
N THR A 79 7.19 -0.99 46.41
CA THR A 79 7.25 0.47 46.57
C THR A 79 8.42 0.85 47.48
N LEU A 80 9.17 1.89 47.10
CA LEU A 80 10.17 2.51 47.95
C LEU A 80 9.60 3.81 48.51
N ILE A 81 9.77 4.04 49.80
CA ILE A 81 9.35 5.26 50.47
C ILE A 81 10.61 5.97 50.97
N ASP A 82 10.82 7.20 50.51
CA ASP A 82 11.88 8.07 51.00
C ASP A 82 11.48 8.70 52.35
N LYS A 83 12.45 9.23 53.11
CA LYS A 83 12.27 9.93 54.40
C LYS A 83 11.28 11.12 54.34
N LYS A 84 10.98 11.62 53.15
CA LYS A 84 9.97 12.67 52.89
C LYS A 84 8.58 12.12 52.53
N ASP A 85 8.33 10.83 52.75
CA ASP A 85 7.08 10.11 52.38
C ASP A 85 6.76 10.13 50.88
N ASN A 86 7.78 10.30 50.03
CA ASN A 86 7.62 10.18 48.59
C ASN A 86 7.59 8.69 48.22
N VAL A 87 6.50 8.25 47.60
CA VAL A 87 6.31 6.86 47.18
C VAL A 87 6.81 6.70 45.74
N PHE A 88 7.85 5.89 45.57
CA PHE A 88 8.41 5.53 44.28
C PHE A 88 8.03 4.10 43.94
N VAL A 89 7.48 3.91 42.75
CA VAL A 89 7.13 2.61 42.18
C VAL A 89 8.29 2.15 41.31
N MET A 90 8.89 0.98 41.59
CA MET A 90 9.82 0.38 40.65
C MET A 90 9.05 -0.15 39.43
N SER A 91 9.05 0.61 38.32
CA SER A 91 8.55 0.09 37.05
C SER A 91 9.53 -0.97 36.55
N ASN A 92 9.03 -2.19 36.42
CA ASN A 92 9.69 -3.32 35.76
C ASN A 92 10.78 -4.02 36.60
N LYS A 93 10.42 -5.19 37.13
CA LYS A 93 11.36 -6.17 37.69
C LYS A 93 12.19 -6.68 36.51
N LYS A 94 13.32 -6.03 36.21
CA LYS A 94 14.28 -6.50 35.20
C LYS A 94 14.59 -7.97 35.50
N SER A 95 14.05 -8.89 34.71
CA SER A 95 14.36 -10.30 34.82
C SER A 95 15.86 -10.48 34.59
N LYS A 96 16.49 -11.40 35.35
CA LYS A 96 17.93 -11.72 35.25
C LYS A 96 18.32 -12.25 33.85
N TYR A 97 17.33 -12.53 32.99
CA TYR A 97 17.47 -13.03 31.61
C TYR A 97 16.64 -12.16 30.65
N PRO A 98 17.04 -12.02 29.37
CA PRO A 98 16.23 -11.36 28.36
C PRO A 98 14.94 -12.16 28.15
N VAL A 99 13.82 -11.66 28.67
CA VAL A 99 12.49 -12.22 28.42
C VAL A 99 11.91 -11.53 27.18
N LEU A 100 11.43 -12.31 26.21
CA LEU A 100 10.71 -11.80 25.05
C LEU A 100 9.43 -11.10 25.53
N GLN A 101 9.39 -9.77 25.44
CA GLN A 101 8.17 -8.99 25.64
C GLN A 101 7.35 -9.07 24.35
N VAL A 102 6.21 -9.76 24.40
CA VAL A 102 5.31 -9.90 23.25
C VAL A 102 4.18 -8.89 23.40
N ASP A 103 4.01 -8.05 22.39
CA ASP A 103 2.83 -7.18 22.31
C ASP A 103 1.65 -7.97 21.73
N LEU A 104 0.84 -8.56 22.61
CA LEU A 104 -0.33 -9.34 22.23
C LEU A 104 -1.41 -8.47 21.55
N ARG A 105 -1.42 -7.15 21.78
CA ARG A 105 -2.40 -6.24 21.17
C ARG A 105 -2.10 -6.05 19.70
N LEU A 106 -0.85 -5.72 19.36
CA LEU A 106 -0.40 -5.64 17.98
C LEU A 106 -0.67 -6.94 17.20
N ILE A 107 -0.36 -8.09 17.80
CA ILE A 107 -0.59 -9.39 17.15
C ILE A 107 -2.08 -9.61 16.90
N SER A 108 -2.93 -9.33 17.91
CA SER A 108 -4.38 -9.46 17.78
C SER A 108 -4.93 -8.55 16.68
N ASP A 109 -4.50 -7.28 16.65
CA ASP A 109 -4.90 -6.31 15.63
C ASP A 109 -4.50 -6.78 14.22
N LEU A 110 -3.26 -7.26 14.05
CA LEU A 110 -2.78 -7.77 12.76
C LEU A 110 -3.56 -9.03 12.32
N VAL A 111 -3.86 -9.94 13.24
CA VAL A 111 -4.71 -11.12 12.98
C VAL A 111 -6.10 -10.68 12.52
N VAL A 112 -6.74 -9.76 13.25
CA VAL A 112 -8.08 -9.25 12.91
C VAL A 112 -8.07 -8.59 11.52
N VAL A 113 -7.06 -7.78 11.20
CA VAL A 113 -6.91 -7.12 9.88
C VAL A 113 -6.74 -8.15 8.76
N ILE A 114 -5.89 -9.17 8.92
CA ILE A 114 -5.64 -10.17 7.88
C ILE A 114 -6.85 -11.08 7.67
N VAL A 115 -7.42 -11.60 8.76
CA VAL A 115 -8.57 -12.53 8.69
C VAL A 115 -9.76 -11.83 8.07
N SER A 116 -10.02 -10.59 8.45
CA SER A 116 -11.11 -9.82 7.86
C SER A 116 -10.87 -9.44 6.41
N ALA A 117 -9.65 -9.04 6.03
CA ALA A 117 -9.29 -8.81 4.64
C ALA A 117 -9.48 -10.08 3.82
N ALA A 118 -9.09 -11.25 4.33
CA ALA A 118 -9.31 -12.54 3.67
C ALA A 118 -10.81 -12.82 3.48
N ILE A 119 -11.63 -12.64 4.53
CA ILE A 119 -13.09 -12.82 4.46
C ILE A 119 -13.70 -11.85 3.44
N GLY A 120 -13.38 -10.55 3.52
CA GLY A 120 -13.86 -9.53 2.60
C GLY A 120 -13.45 -9.82 1.16
N GLY A 121 -12.19 -10.23 0.95
CA GLY A 121 -11.67 -10.63 -0.35
C GLY A 121 -12.39 -11.85 -0.94
N ILE A 122 -12.67 -12.88 -0.13
CA ILE A 122 -13.44 -14.07 -0.55
C ILE A 122 -14.86 -13.66 -0.96
N ILE A 123 -15.55 -12.86 -0.13
CA ILE A 123 -16.90 -12.39 -0.41
C ILE A 123 -16.94 -11.65 -1.75
N PHE A 124 -16.02 -10.69 -1.95
CA PHE A 124 -15.97 -9.91 -3.20
C PHE A 124 -15.56 -10.74 -4.41
N SER A 125 -14.66 -11.70 -4.23
CA SER A 125 -14.31 -12.67 -5.27
C SER A 125 -15.52 -13.51 -5.69
N CYS A 126 -16.32 -14.00 -4.74
CA CYS A 126 -17.56 -14.73 -5.00
C CYS A 126 -18.62 -13.88 -5.72
N LEU A 127 -18.64 -12.57 -5.46
CA LEU A 127 -19.52 -11.61 -6.16
C LEU A 127 -19.01 -11.22 -7.56
N GLY A 128 -17.85 -11.74 -7.99
CA GLY A 128 -17.22 -11.37 -9.26
C GLY A 128 -16.64 -9.96 -9.27
N GLN A 129 -16.35 -9.41 -8.09
CA GLN A 129 -15.78 -8.08 -7.89
C GLN A 129 -14.26 -8.15 -7.62
N PRO A 130 -13.50 -7.06 -7.82
CA PRO A 130 -12.08 -7.03 -7.50
C PRO A 130 -11.82 -7.26 -6.00
N VAL A 131 -10.88 -8.14 -5.68
CA VAL A 131 -10.56 -8.54 -4.28
C VAL A 131 -10.09 -7.34 -3.43
N ILE A 132 -9.41 -6.37 -4.06
CA ILE A 132 -8.93 -5.12 -3.45
C ILE A 132 -10.06 -4.35 -2.75
N VAL A 133 -11.26 -4.34 -3.35
CA VAL A 133 -12.43 -3.70 -2.77
C VAL A 133 -12.84 -4.39 -1.46
N GLY A 134 -12.75 -5.72 -1.43
CA GLY A 134 -13.01 -6.52 -0.23
C GLY A 134 -12.05 -6.19 0.91
N TYR A 135 -10.76 -6.03 0.62
CA TYR A 135 -9.75 -5.64 1.62
C TYR A 135 -10.05 -4.26 2.22
N LEU A 136 -10.34 -3.29 1.37
CA LEU A 136 -10.63 -1.92 1.78
C LEU A 136 -11.92 -1.81 2.61
N LEU A 137 -12.98 -2.51 2.22
CA LEU A 137 -14.23 -2.53 2.98
C LEU A 137 -14.09 -3.28 4.30
N ALA A 138 -13.35 -4.39 4.34
CA ALA A 138 -13.07 -5.10 5.59
C ALA A 138 -12.35 -4.19 6.59
N GLY A 139 -11.34 -3.45 6.13
CA GLY A 139 -10.65 -2.44 6.92
C GLY A 139 -11.57 -1.34 7.44
N SER A 140 -12.45 -0.81 6.59
CA SER A 140 -13.42 0.24 7.00
C SER A 140 -14.41 -0.24 8.05
N ILE A 141 -14.84 -1.50 7.96
CA ILE A 141 -15.75 -2.11 8.95
C ILE A 141 -15.07 -2.33 10.29
N ILE A 142 -13.79 -2.71 10.33
CA ILE A 142 -13.09 -3.07 11.57
C ILE A 142 -12.37 -1.88 12.22
N GLY A 143 -12.00 -0.90 11.40
CA GLY A 143 -11.37 0.32 11.83
C GLY A 143 -12.23 1.16 12.77
N PRO A 144 -11.69 2.29 13.25
CA PRO A 144 -12.34 3.13 14.25
C PRO A 144 -13.69 3.71 13.80
N GLY A 145 -13.91 3.81 12.49
CA GLY A 145 -15.18 4.25 11.90
C GLY A 145 -16.29 3.20 11.84
N GLY A 146 -16.00 1.94 12.15
CA GLY A 146 -16.95 0.83 12.16
C GLY A 146 -17.08 0.19 13.54
N LEU A 147 -16.55 -1.03 13.68
CA LEU A 147 -16.63 -1.88 14.88
C LEU A 147 -15.59 -1.53 15.96
N LYS A 148 -14.57 -0.71 15.64
CA LYS A 148 -13.51 -0.30 16.58
C LYS A 148 -12.78 -1.49 17.23
N PHE A 149 -12.49 -2.54 16.46
CA PHE A 149 -11.77 -3.70 16.98
C PHE A 149 -10.26 -3.49 17.09
N ILE A 150 -9.71 -2.49 16.39
CA ILE A 150 -8.28 -2.22 16.35
C ILE A 150 -7.91 -1.18 17.39
N SER A 151 -6.94 -1.51 18.23
CA SER A 151 -6.48 -0.66 19.32
C SER A 151 -5.27 0.18 18.91
N GLU A 152 -4.33 -0.41 18.16
CA GLU A 152 -3.00 0.15 17.86
C GLU A 152 -2.85 0.54 16.39
N MET A 153 -3.68 1.49 15.95
CA MET A 153 -3.73 1.97 14.56
C MET A 153 -2.37 2.33 13.96
N VAL A 154 -1.54 3.07 14.71
CA VAL A 154 -0.23 3.54 14.22
C VAL A 154 0.72 2.37 13.93
N GLN A 155 0.69 1.34 14.77
CA GLN A 155 1.55 0.18 14.60
C GLN A 155 1.11 -0.66 13.40
N VAL A 156 -0.21 -0.89 13.25
CA VAL A 156 -0.78 -1.56 12.08
C VAL A 156 -0.46 -0.79 10.79
N GLU A 157 -0.56 0.54 10.80
CA GLU A 157 -0.20 1.39 9.67
C GLU A 157 1.28 1.29 9.30
N THR A 158 2.16 1.23 10.31
CA THR A 158 3.61 1.05 10.11
C THR A 158 3.91 -0.30 9.43
N PHE A 159 3.24 -1.37 9.85
CA PHE A 159 3.36 -2.68 9.17
C PHE A 159 2.77 -2.66 7.76
N ALA A 160 1.64 -2.00 7.57
CA ALA A 160 1.02 -1.80 6.27
C ALA A 160 1.90 -1.01 5.29
N GLN A 161 2.81 -0.17 5.78
CA GLN A 161 3.75 0.57 4.92
C GLN A 161 4.70 -0.35 4.13
N PHE A 162 5.04 -1.52 4.67
CA PHE A 162 5.76 -2.55 3.90
C PHE A 162 4.97 -3.02 2.68
N GLY A 163 3.63 -2.95 2.71
CA GLY A 163 2.79 -3.22 1.55
C GLY A 163 3.02 -2.27 0.40
N VAL A 164 3.19 -0.98 0.69
CA VAL A 164 3.54 0.01 -0.34
C VAL A 164 4.92 -0.29 -0.93
N VAL A 165 5.90 -0.59 -0.06
CA VAL A 165 7.26 -0.92 -0.45
C VAL A 165 7.29 -2.12 -1.39
N PHE A 166 6.65 -3.23 -1.04
CA PHE A 166 6.63 -4.43 -1.89
C PHE A 166 5.77 -4.25 -3.15
N LEU A 167 4.69 -3.47 -3.07
CA LEU A 167 3.84 -3.17 -4.23
C LEU A 167 4.61 -2.35 -5.28
N LEU A 168 5.34 -1.32 -4.85
CA LEU A 168 6.16 -0.50 -5.75
C LEU A 168 7.43 -1.21 -6.22
N PHE A 169 8.02 -2.07 -5.40
CA PHE A 169 9.10 -2.93 -5.84
C PHE A 169 8.66 -3.86 -6.97
N ALA A 170 7.51 -4.51 -6.82
CA ALA A 170 6.93 -5.34 -7.88
C ALA A 170 6.57 -4.55 -9.14
N LEU A 171 6.00 -3.35 -8.98
CA LEU A 171 5.78 -2.43 -10.10
C LEU A 171 7.10 -2.11 -10.83
N GLY A 172 8.19 -1.88 -10.09
CA GLY A 172 9.52 -1.66 -10.65
C GLY A 172 10.05 -2.90 -11.39
N LEU A 173 9.80 -4.11 -10.88
CA LEU A 173 10.18 -5.37 -11.54
C LEU A 173 9.40 -5.59 -12.85
N GLU A 174 8.12 -5.20 -12.87
CA GLU A 174 7.26 -5.32 -14.05
C GLU A 174 7.61 -4.30 -15.15
N PHE A 175 8.30 -3.21 -14.78
CA PHE A 175 8.76 -2.18 -15.70
C PHE A 175 9.74 -2.76 -16.73
N SER A 176 9.35 -2.75 -18.00
CA SER A 176 10.21 -3.20 -19.09
C SER A 176 10.20 -2.19 -20.24
N LEU A 177 11.37 -1.64 -20.56
CA LEU A 177 11.57 -0.80 -21.73
C LEU A 177 11.24 -1.54 -23.03
N THR A 178 11.39 -2.87 -23.04
CA THR A 178 11.05 -3.72 -24.17
C THR A 178 9.55 -3.77 -24.36
N LYS A 179 8.77 -3.97 -23.28
CA LYS A 179 7.30 -3.91 -23.33
C LYS A 179 6.84 -2.55 -23.84
N LEU A 180 7.43 -1.46 -23.35
CA LEU A 180 7.10 -0.08 -23.77
C LEU A 180 7.31 0.16 -25.28
N LYS A 181 8.36 -0.41 -25.89
CA LYS A 181 8.60 -0.31 -27.34
C LYS A 181 7.57 -1.06 -28.18
N VAL A 182 7.00 -2.15 -27.65
CA VAL A 182 6.02 -3.00 -28.36
C VAL A 182 4.65 -2.31 -28.46
N VAL A 183 4.32 -1.46 -27.50
CA VAL A 183 2.97 -0.86 -27.35
C VAL A 183 2.61 0.17 -28.44
N GLY A 184 3.56 0.49 -29.32
CA GLY A 184 3.38 1.47 -30.38
C GLY A 184 3.34 2.93 -29.87
N PRO A 185 3.68 3.90 -30.73
CA PRO A 185 3.78 5.30 -30.36
C PRO A 185 2.44 5.90 -29.89
N VAL A 186 1.33 5.37 -30.39
CA VAL A 186 -0.03 5.81 -30.03
C VAL A 186 -0.30 5.61 -28.55
N ALA A 187 0.05 4.46 -27.97
CA ALA A 187 -0.23 4.17 -26.58
C ALA A 187 0.60 5.05 -25.63
N VAL A 188 1.87 5.27 -25.99
CA VAL A 188 2.82 6.09 -25.23
C VAL A 188 2.45 7.57 -25.30
N LEU A 189 2.33 8.13 -26.51
CA LEU A 189 1.99 9.53 -26.71
C LEU A 189 0.55 9.81 -26.25
N GLY A 190 -0.37 8.88 -26.49
CA GLY A 190 -1.76 8.97 -26.03
C GLY A 190 -1.86 8.96 -24.51
N GLY A 191 -1.18 8.03 -23.84
CA GLY A 191 -1.13 7.99 -22.38
C GLY A 191 -0.52 9.26 -21.78
N LEU A 192 0.59 9.75 -22.34
CA LEU A 192 1.20 11.01 -21.90
C LEU A 192 0.25 12.20 -22.09
N LEU A 193 -0.37 12.29 -23.27
CA LEU A 193 -1.32 13.35 -23.58
C LEU A 193 -2.54 13.31 -22.67
N GLN A 194 -3.03 12.11 -22.31
CA GLN A 194 -4.13 11.93 -21.36
C GLN A 194 -3.76 12.46 -19.97
N ILE A 195 -2.57 12.10 -19.46
CA ILE A 195 -2.08 12.57 -18.16
C ILE A 195 -1.97 14.10 -18.16
N ILE A 196 -1.30 14.67 -19.16
CA ILE A 196 -1.10 16.13 -19.28
C ILE A 196 -2.45 16.85 -19.41
N THR A 197 -3.38 16.33 -20.21
CA THR A 197 -4.69 16.96 -20.41
C THR A 197 -5.51 16.95 -19.12
N LEU A 198 -5.48 15.86 -18.34
CA LEU A 198 -6.16 15.79 -17.05
C LEU A 198 -5.50 16.70 -16.00
N MET A 199 -4.17 16.75 -15.94
CA MET A 199 -3.43 17.69 -15.09
C MET A 199 -3.79 19.15 -15.42
N PHE A 200 -3.85 19.49 -16.71
CA PHE A 200 -4.23 20.82 -17.15
C PHE A 200 -5.67 21.15 -16.81
N LEU A 201 -6.62 20.24 -17.10
CA LEU A 201 -8.03 20.45 -16.83
C LEU A 201 -8.29 20.61 -15.33
N CYS A 202 -7.73 19.73 -14.49
CA CYS A 202 -7.90 19.79 -13.04
C CYS A 202 -7.17 21.00 -12.42
N GLY A 203 -5.99 21.35 -12.93
CA GLY A 203 -5.26 22.55 -12.55
C GLY A 203 -6.03 23.83 -12.87
N LEU A 204 -6.66 23.90 -14.04
CA LEU A 204 -7.52 25.01 -14.44
C LEU A 204 -8.77 25.10 -13.56
N THR A 205 -9.45 23.97 -13.29
CA THR A 205 -10.61 23.97 -12.39
C THR A 205 -10.23 24.38 -10.96
N ALA A 206 -9.05 24.00 -10.48
CA ALA A 206 -8.55 24.41 -9.17
C ALA A 206 -8.31 25.93 -9.13
N MET A 207 -7.66 26.49 -10.16
CA MET A 207 -7.45 27.94 -10.27
C MET A 207 -8.79 28.70 -10.28
N LEU A 208 -9.76 28.23 -11.06
CA LEU A 208 -11.09 28.87 -11.14
C LEU A 208 -11.88 28.78 -9.83
N SER A 209 -11.66 27.74 -9.04
CA SER A 209 -12.32 27.52 -7.75
C SER A 209 -11.59 28.18 -6.57
N GLY A 210 -10.48 28.88 -6.82
CA GLY A 210 -9.65 29.50 -5.79
C GLY A 210 -8.76 28.53 -4.98
N ALA A 211 -8.63 27.28 -5.42
CA ALA A 211 -7.75 26.29 -4.82
C ALA A 211 -6.30 26.41 -5.32
N LYS A 212 -5.36 25.76 -4.63
CA LYS A 212 -3.94 25.79 -5.02
C LYS A 212 -3.73 25.06 -6.35
N LEU A 213 -2.96 25.66 -7.26
CA LEU A 213 -2.62 25.03 -8.54
C LEU A 213 -1.95 23.66 -8.36
N SER A 214 -1.07 23.53 -7.36
CA SER A 214 -0.38 22.28 -7.03
C SER A 214 -1.35 21.14 -6.69
N GLU A 215 -2.43 21.46 -5.99
CA GLU A 215 -3.47 20.50 -5.61
C GLU A 215 -4.26 20.06 -6.84
N GLY A 216 -4.67 21.00 -7.71
CA GLY A 216 -5.36 20.67 -8.96
C GLY A 216 -4.52 19.84 -9.92
N VAL A 217 -3.22 20.15 -10.04
CA VAL A 217 -2.27 19.37 -10.85
C VAL A 217 -2.11 17.95 -10.30
N PHE A 218 -2.00 17.81 -8.98
CA PHE A 218 -1.96 16.50 -8.33
C PHE A 218 -3.25 15.70 -8.56
N VAL A 219 -4.42 16.32 -8.37
CA VAL A 219 -5.72 15.68 -8.62
C VAL A 219 -5.80 15.20 -10.07
N GLY A 220 -5.36 16.00 -11.04
CA GLY A 220 -5.33 15.57 -12.44
C GLY A 220 -4.38 14.41 -12.71
N CYS A 221 -3.21 14.39 -12.08
CA CYS A 221 -2.29 13.25 -12.13
C CYS A 221 -2.90 12.00 -11.47
N PHE A 222 -3.47 12.14 -10.28
CA PHE A 222 -4.15 11.08 -9.54
C PHE A 222 -5.31 10.48 -10.35
N LEU A 223 -6.18 11.32 -10.91
CA LEU A 223 -7.31 10.87 -11.72
C LEU A 223 -6.86 10.24 -13.04
N SER A 224 -5.70 10.61 -13.59
CA SER A 224 -5.21 10.02 -14.84
C SER A 224 -4.89 8.52 -14.72
N MET A 225 -4.57 8.04 -13.52
CA MET A 225 -4.20 6.65 -13.28
C MET A 225 -5.43 5.74 -13.34
N SER A 226 -5.32 4.63 -14.07
CA SER A 226 -6.41 3.68 -14.29
C SER A 226 -6.00 2.29 -13.80
N SER A 227 -6.95 1.42 -13.43
CA SER A 227 -6.60 0.08 -12.91
C SER A 227 -6.33 -0.89 -14.07
N THR A 228 -5.08 -1.37 -14.14
CA THR A 228 -4.63 -2.36 -15.12
C THR A 228 -5.23 -3.73 -14.87
N ALA A 229 -5.20 -4.21 -13.62
CA ALA A 229 -5.67 -5.55 -13.26
C ALA A 229 -7.15 -5.78 -13.63
N VAL A 230 -8.03 -4.81 -13.36
CA VAL A 230 -9.47 -4.93 -13.62
C VAL A 230 -9.77 -4.87 -15.12
N VAL A 231 -9.10 -3.99 -15.88
CA VAL A 231 -9.31 -3.85 -17.33
C VAL A 231 -8.78 -5.06 -18.09
N VAL A 232 -7.57 -5.51 -17.77
CA VAL A 232 -6.95 -6.68 -18.41
C VAL A 232 -7.81 -7.92 -18.18
N LYS A 233 -8.26 -8.15 -16.95
CA LYS A 233 -9.16 -9.27 -16.63
C LYS A 233 -10.44 -9.22 -17.47
N PHE A 234 -11.07 -8.04 -17.57
CA PHE A 234 -12.25 -7.86 -18.40
C PHE A 234 -12.00 -8.13 -19.90
N LEU A 235 -10.89 -7.63 -20.46
CA LEU A 235 -10.52 -7.83 -21.87
C LEU A 235 -10.23 -9.31 -22.18
N VAL A 236 -9.62 -10.03 -21.24
CA VAL A 236 -9.37 -11.48 -21.34
C VAL A 236 -10.67 -12.25 -21.26
N GLU A 237 -11.56 -11.96 -20.30
CA GLU A 237 -12.88 -12.61 -20.18
C GLU A 237 -13.76 -12.41 -21.42
N ARG A 238 -13.60 -11.26 -22.09
CA ARG A 238 -14.32 -10.93 -23.34
C ARG A 238 -13.61 -11.38 -24.61
N ASN A 239 -12.48 -12.07 -24.54
CA ASN A 239 -11.63 -12.43 -25.68
C ASN A 239 -11.30 -11.22 -26.60
N SER A 240 -11.28 -10.01 -26.04
CA SER A 240 -11.12 -8.74 -26.79
C SER A 240 -9.75 -8.10 -26.59
N SER A 241 -8.83 -8.80 -25.92
CA SER A 241 -7.44 -8.34 -25.70
C SER A 241 -6.70 -8.06 -27.02
N ASN A 242 -6.90 -8.89 -28.04
CA ASN A 242 -6.26 -8.73 -29.36
C ASN A 242 -6.98 -7.73 -30.27
N ALA A 243 -8.15 -7.24 -29.88
CA ALA A 243 -8.86 -6.22 -30.65
C ALA A 243 -8.13 -4.88 -30.57
N ILE A 244 -8.31 -4.02 -31.58
CA ILE A 244 -7.64 -2.71 -31.67
C ILE A 244 -7.86 -1.87 -30.40
N HIS A 245 -9.11 -1.82 -29.90
CA HIS A 245 -9.43 -1.10 -28.66
C HIS A 245 -8.78 -1.74 -27.42
N GLY A 246 -8.63 -3.06 -27.40
CA GLY A 246 -7.94 -3.79 -26.33
C GLY A 246 -6.45 -3.48 -26.30
N GLN A 247 -5.77 -3.56 -27.45
CA GLN A 247 -4.34 -3.27 -27.57
C GLN A 247 -4.00 -1.81 -27.20
N VAL A 248 -4.79 -0.85 -27.68
CA VAL A 248 -4.60 0.57 -27.31
C VAL A 248 -4.83 0.77 -25.81
N THR A 249 -5.87 0.17 -25.23
CA THR A 249 -6.17 0.30 -23.80
C THR A 249 -5.08 -0.31 -22.92
N ILE A 250 -4.74 -1.58 -23.16
CA ILE A 250 -3.65 -2.28 -22.44
C ILE A 250 -2.37 -1.47 -22.56
N GLY A 251 -2.15 -0.91 -23.74
CA GLY A 251 -0.97 -0.13 -23.97
C GLY A 251 -0.88 1.16 -23.19
N THR A 252 -1.98 1.92 -23.17
CA THR A 252 -2.07 3.13 -22.36
C THR A 252 -1.96 2.81 -20.87
N LEU A 253 -2.49 1.68 -20.41
CA LEU A 253 -2.36 1.21 -19.03
C LEU A 253 -0.90 0.92 -18.65
N ILE A 254 -0.19 0.15 -19.48
CA ILE A 254 1.25 -0.11 -19.27
C ILE A 254 2.03 1.20 -19.20
N PHE A 255 1.72 2.16 -20.09
CA PHE A 255 2.37 3.46 -20.05
C PHE A 255 2.05 4.25 -18.76
N GLN A 256 0.79 4.23 -18.29
CA GLN A 256 0.39 4.91 -17.05
C GLN A 256 1.15 4.33 -15.84
N ASP A 257 1.20 3.01 -15.71
CA ASP A 257 1.94 2.32 -14.64
C ASP A 257 3.44 2.66 -14.69
N CYS A 258 4.03 2.67 -15.89
CA CYS A 258 5.39 3.14 -16.12
C CYS A 258 5.59 4.62 -15.76
N ALA A 259 4.62 5.49 -16.07
CA ALA A 259 4.69 6.92 -15.81
C ALA A 259 4.62 7.24 -14.31
N VAL A 260 3.81 6.51 -13.54
CA VAL A 260 3.81 6.57 -12.07
C VAL A 260 5.20 6.23 -11.54
N GLY A 261 5.76 5.13 -12.05
CA GLY A 261 7.10 4.70 -11.71
C GLY A 261 8.16 5.77 -12.01
N LEU A 262 8.13 6.33 -13.22
CA LEU A 262 9.04 7.41 -13.63
C LEU A 262 8.87 8.68 -12.80
N LEU A 263 7.63 9.04 -12.43
CA LEU A 263 7.35 10.17 -11.56
C LEU A 263 8.07 10.01 -10.22
N PHE A 264 8.01 8.82 -9.62
CA PHE A 264 8.80 8.53 -8.43
C PHE A 264 10.30 8.60 -8.75
N ALA A 265 10.78 7.87 -9.76
CA ALA A 265 12.20 7.74 -10.09
C ALA A 265 12.91 9.05 -10.46
N LEU A 266 12.20 10.07 -10.94
CA LEU A 266 12.78 11.37 -11.32
C LEU A 266 12.99 12.33 -10.14
N LEU A 267 12.27 12.15 -9.02
CA LEU A 267 12.40 13.02 -7.85
C LEU A 267 13.84 13.10 -7.28
N PRO A 268 14.64 12.02 -7.19
CA PRO A 268 16.03 12.05 -6.72
C PRO A 268 17.00 12.71 -7.70
N VAL A 269 16.75 12.53 -8.99
CA VAL A 269 17.60 13.05 -10.07
C VAL A 269 17.52 14.58 -10.10
N LEU A 270 16.32 15.13 -9.88
CA LEU A 270 16.11 16.56 -9.71
C LEU A 270 16.74 17.10 -8.42
N GLY A 271 16.89 16.26 -7.39
CA GLY A 271 17.60 16.58 -6.15
C GLY A 271 19.13 16.58 -6.23
N GLY A 272 19.73 16.28 -7.39
CA GLY A 272 21.18 16.31 -7.60
C GLY A 272 21.95 15.08 -7.09
N ASN A 273 21.26 14.01 -6.69
CA ASN A 273 21.84 12.87 -5.99
C ASN A 273 22.28 11.71 -6.92
N SER A 274 22.83 12.01 -8.10
CA SER A 274 23.14 11.03 -9.16
C SER A 274 24.14 9.92 -8.76
N GLY A 275 25.02 10.16 -7.79
CA GLY A 275 25.99 9.15 -7.30
C GLY A 275 25.36 7.97 -6.55
N ILE A 276 24.16 8.16 -5.97
CA ILE A 276 23.45 7.12 -5.22
C ILE A 276 22.88 6.06 -6.16
N LEU A 277 22.38 6.47 -7.32
CA LEU A 277 21.88 5.54 -8.34
C LEU A 277 23.00 4.56 -8.75
N GLN A 278 24.22 5.06 -8.94
CA GLN A 278 25.40 4.26 -9.28
C GLN A 278 25.78 3.25 -8.17
N GLY A 279 25.72 3.69 -6.90
CA GLY A 279 26.01 2.83 -5.74
C GLY A 279 24.98 1.71 -5.55
N MET A 280 23.70 2.04 -5.73
CA MET A 280 22.63 1.05 -5.72
C MET A 280 22.82 0.05 -6.88
N ILE A 281 23.24 0.50 -8.07
CA ILE A 281 23.42 -0.36 -9.26
C ILE A 281 24.52 -1.39 -9.03
N SER A 282 25.60 -1.00 -8.35
CA SER A 282 26.67 -1.93 -7.98
C SER A 282 26.22 -2.95 -6.93
N MET A 283 25.35 -2.55 -5.99
CA MET A 283 24.84 -3.44 -4.93
C MET A 283 23.88 -4.49 -5.50
N GLY A 284 22.98 -4.10 -6.41
CA GLY A 284 22.02 -5.00 -7.04
C GLY A 284 22.69 -6.10 -7.88
N LYS A 285 23.76 -5.75 -8.62
CA LYS A 285 24.55 -6.73 -9.38
C LYS A 285 25.31 -7.71 -8.49
N LEU A 286 25.79 -7.29 -7.32
CA LEU A 286 26.54 -8.15 -6.39
C LEU A 286 25.63 -9.16 -5.68
N LEU A 287 24.43 -8.73 -5.27
CA LEU A 287 23.44 -9.59 -4.59
C LEU A 287 22.84 -10.66 -5.53
N LEU A 288 22.63 -10.31 -6.80
CA LEU A 288 22.07 -11.21 -7.82
C LEU A 288 23.01 -12.35 -8.22
N LEU A 289 24.33 -12.14 -8.08
CA LEU A 289 25.34 -13.12 -8.51
C LEU A 289 25.51 -14.31 -7.54
N SER A 290 24.90 -14.29 -6.36
CA SER A 290 25.36 -15.10 -5.22
C SER A 290 24.38 -16.17 -4.69
N SER A 291 23.18 -16.36 -5.27
CA SER A 291 22.20 -17.31 -4.70
C SER A 291 22.04 -18.58 -5.54
N GLN A 292 22.45 -19.73 -4.98
CA GLN A 292 22.29 -21.07 -5.58
C GLN A 292 20.90 -21.71 -5.32
N THR A 293 20.08 -21.17 -4.41
CA THR A 293 18.75 -21.71 -4.06
C THR A 293 17.65 -20.65 -4.13
N ASN A 294 16.41 -21.06 -4.44
CA ASN A 294 15.25 -20.16 -4.55
C ASN A 294 14.97 -19.38 -3.26
N GLU A 295 15.15 -20.01 -2.09
CA GLU A 295 14.91 -19.37 -0.78
C GLU A 295 15.90 -18.25 -0.49
N LEU A 296 17.20 -18.49 -0.73
CA LEU A 296 18.23 -17.45 -0.56
C LEU A 296 18.01 -16.31 -1.55
N TYR A 297 17.58 -16.63 -2.77
CA TYR A 297 17.27 -15.64 -3.79
C TYR A 297 16.09 -14.76 -3.40
N GLN A 298 15.00 -15.34 -2.90
CA GLN A 298 13.85 -14.61 -2.39
C GLN A 298 14.27 -13.68 -1.24
N LEU A 299 15.02 -14.20 -0.26
CA LEU A 299 15.53 -13.40 0.85
C LEU A 299 16.45 -12.28 0.38
N ALA A 300 17.34 -12.54 -0.57
CA ALA A 300 18.25 -11.55 -1.16
C ALA A 300 17.49 -10.44 -1.89
N SER A 301 16.44 -10.78 -2.65
CA SER A 301 15.62 -9.81 -3.37
C SER A 301 14.85 -8.90 -2.41
N VAL A 302 14.26 -9.47 -1.35
CA VAL A 302 13.56 -8.72 -0.30
C VAL A 302 14.55 -7.84 0.48
N ALA A 303 15.71 -8.38 0.86
CA ALA A 303 16.75 -7.63 1.54
C ALA A 303 17.22 -6.44 0.68
N PHE A 304 17.45 -6.66 -0.62
CA PHE A 304 17.82 -5.59 -1.56
C PHE A 304 16.74 -4.50 -1.66
N CYS A 305 15.47 -4.90 -1.78
CA CYS A 305 14.34 -3.98 -1.78
C CYS A 305 14.30 -3.11 -0.51
N LEU A 306 14.41 -3.74 0.68
CA LEU A 306 14.37 -3.04 1.96
C LEU A 306 15.59 -2.14 2.19
N LEU A 307 16.79 -2.60 1.83
CA LEU A 307 18.02 -1.80 1.90
C LEU A 307 17.93 -0.57 1.00
N SER A 308 17.40 -0.74 -0.20
CA SER A 308 17.19 0.34 -1.16
C SER A 308 16.17 1.37 -0.64
N ALA A 309 15.03 0.89 -0.10
CA ALA A 309 14.03 1.74 0.53
C ALA A 309 14.64 2.55 1.69
N TRP A 310 15.32 1.88 2.62
CA TRP A 310 15.96 2.50 3.78
C TRP A 310 17.05 3.50 3.40
N CYS A 311 17.88 3.18 2.39
CA CYS A 311 18.88 4.09 1.86
C CYS A 311 18.21 5.35 1.28
N SER A 312 17.12 5.19 0.53
CA SER A 312 16.36 6.32 -0.02
C SER A 312 15.78 7.22 1.07
N ASP A 313 15.23 6.64 2.13
CA ASP A 313 14.72 7.40 3.28
C ASP A 313 15.82 8.19 4.01
N LYS A 314 17.00 7.58 4.22
CA LYS A 314 18.18 8.27 4.80
C LYS A 314 18.66 9.46 3.97
N LEU A 315 18.34 9.48 2.68
CA LEU A 315 18.68 10.57 1.77
C LEU A 315 17.61 11.67 1.71
N GLY A 316 16.58 11.58 2.56
CA GLY A 316 15.48 12.55 2.60
C GLY A 316 14.49 12.41 1.43
N LEU A 317 14.48 11.24 0.78
CA LEU A 317 13.55 10.94 -0.30
C LEU A 317 12.30 10.22 0.25
N SER A 318 12.05 8.98 -0.16
CA SER A 318 10.91 8.19 0.33
C SER A 318 11.20 6.70 0.22
N LEU A 319 10.65 5.88 1.12
CA LEU A 319 10.82 4.42 1.11
C LEU A 319 10.29 3.82 -0.21
N GLU A 320 9.19 4.35 -0.68
CA GLU A 320 8.47 4.03 -1.91
C GLU A 320 9.38 4.13 -3.14
N LEU A 321 10.11 5.24 -3.21
CA LEU A 321 11.04 5.51 -4.28
C LEU A 321 12.22 4.55 -4.30
N GLY A 322 12.84 4.30 -3.14
CA GLY A 322 13.93 3.31 -3.06
C GLY A 322 13.46 1.91 -3.46
N SER A 323 12.28 1.50 -3.02
CA SER A 323 11.69 0.21 -3.39
C SER A 323 11.41 0.10 -4.90
N PHE A 324 10.86 1.16 -5.51
CA PHE A 324 10.58 1.19 -6.94
C PHE A 324 11.88 1.15 -7.77
N VAL A 325 12.88 1.94 -7.38
CA VAL A 325 14.19 1.95 -8.05
C VAL A 325 14.86 0.58 -7.95
N ALA A 326 14.81 -0.08 -6.80
CA ALA A 326 15.31 -1.46 -6.66
C ALA A 326 14.65 -2.41 -7.67
N GLY A 327 13.33 -2.28 -7.89
CA GLY A 327 12.60 -3.09 -8.85
C GLY A 327 13.09 -2.86 -10.28
N ILE A 328 13.22 -1.61 -10.71
CA ILE A 328 13.75 -1.26 -12.05
C ILE A 328 15.14 -1.87 -12.27
N MET A 329 15.98 -1.85 -11.24
CA MET A 329 17.36 -2.31 -11.38
C MET A 329 17.41 -3.81 -11.64
N ILE A 330 16.56 -4.58 -10.96
CA ILE A 330 16.42 -6.01 -11.22
C ILE A 330 15.70 -6.25 -12.55
N SER A 331 14.77 -5.37 -12.95
CA SER A 331 14.03 -5.51 -14.21
C SER A 331 14.91 -5.42 -15.47
N THR A 332 16.09 -4.78 -15.36
CA THR A 332 17.10 -4.76 -16.44
C THR A 332 17.90 -6.06 -16.58
N THR A 333 17.72 -7.02 -15.68
CA THR A 333 18.43 -8.31 -15.67
C THR A 333 17.53 -9.42 -16.19
N ASP A 334 18.12 -10.52 -16.66
CA ASP A 334 17.38 -11.69 -17.17
C ASP A 334 16.53 -12.41 -16.10
N PHE A 335 16.72 -12.07 -14.82
CA PHE A 335 16.06 -12.70 -13.67
C PHE A 335 14.84 -11.92 -13.16
N ALA A 336 14.40 -10.86 -13.86
CA ALA A 336 13.28 -10.02 -13.44
C ALA A 336 11.99 -10.81 -13.16
N GLN A 337 11.61 -11.70 -14.09
CA GLN A 337 10.39 -12.49 -13.96
C GLN A 337 10.50 -13.49 -12.81
N HIS A 338 11.64 -14.16 -12.67
CA HIS A 338 11.88 -15.10 -11.55
C HIS A 338 11.82 -14.38 -10.20
N THR A 339 12.37 -13.16 -10.11
CA THR A 339 12.23 -12.34 -8.89
C THR A 339 10.79 -12.00 -8.60
N LEU A 340 10.03 -11.58 -9.63
CA LEU A 340 8.64 -11.21 -9.48
C LEU A 340 7.80 -12.38 -8.95
N ASP A 341 7.99 -13.58 -9.51
CA ASP A 341 7.27 -14.78 -9.08
C ASP A 341 7.58 -15.15 -7.61
N GLN A 342 8.81 -14.90 -7.13
CA GLN A 342 9.19 -15.15 -5.73
C GLN A 342 8.67 -14.08 -4.75
N VAL A 343 8.55 -12.83 -5.20
CA VAL A 343 8.13 -11.69 -4.36
C VAL A 343 6.61 -11.51 -4.36
N GLU A 344 5.92 -12.00 -5.39
CA GLU A 344 4.47 -11.90 -5.54
C GLU A 344 3.66 -12.36 -4.31
N PRO A 345 3.95 -13.51 -3.66
CA PRO A 345 3.21 -13.91 -2.45
C PRO A 345 3.35 -12.91 -1.30
N ILE A 346 4.57 -12.36 -1.10
CA ILE A 346 4.86 -11.36 -0.07
C ILE A 346 4.14 -10.05 -0.41
N ARG A 347 4.26 -9.61 -1.66
CA ARG A 347 3.55 -8.43 -2.20
C ARG A 347 2.05 -8.54 -1.95
N ASN A 348 1.43 -9.68 -2.29
CA ASN A 348 -0.02 -9.85 -2.19
C ASN A 348 -0.49 -9.82 -0.72
N LEU A 349 0.24 -10.44 0.20
CA LEU A 349 -0.05 -10.40 1.63
C LEU A 349 0.02 -8.97 2.18
N PHE A 350 1.12 -8.27 1.93
CA PHE A 350 1.30 -6.93 2.45
C PHE A 350 0.44 -5.89 1.72
N ALA A 351 0.09 -6.11 0.45
CA ALA A 351 -0.89 -5.28 -0.25
C ALA A 351 -2.29 -5.40 0.38
N ALA A 352 -2.70 -6.61 0.82
CA ALA A 352 -3.94 -6.79 1.55
C ALA A 352 -3.92 -6.05 2.90
N LEU A 353 -2.82 -6.13 3.65
CA LEU A 353 -2.60 -5.36 4.87
C LEU A 353 -2.66 -3.84 4.62
N PHE A 354 -2.00 -3.36 3.57
CA PHE A 354 -1.99 -1.95 3.19
C PHE A 354 -3.38 -1.43 2.83
N LEU A 355 -4.09 -2.13 1.95
CA LEU A 355 -5.43 -1.74 1.51
C LEU A 355 -6.45 -1.82 2.64
N SER A 356 -6.36 -2.84 3.50
CA SER A 356 -7.17 -2.93 4.71
C SER A 356 -6.85 -1.78 5.67
N SER A 357 -5.58 -1.44 5.85
CA SER A 357 -5.17 -0.32 6.70
C SER A 357 -5.70 1.03 6.21
N ILE A 358 -5.60 1.30 4.90
CA ILE A 358 -6.26 2.46 4.27
C ILE A 358 -7.78 2.42 4.50
N GLY A 359 -8.38 1.23 4.39
CA GLY A 359 -9.78 1.01 4.71
C GLY A 359 -10.15 1.49 6.11
N MET A 360 -9.30 1.26 7.12
CA MET A 360 -9.57 1.69 8.50
C MET A 360 -9.69 3.20 8.66
N LEU A 361 -9.01 3.98 7.81
CA LEU A 361 -9.11 5.44 7.79
C LEU A 361 -10.45 5.92 7.22
N ILE A 362 -11.16 5.05 6.51
CA ILE A 362 -12.46 5.35 5.90
C ILE A 362 -13.57 5.16 6.93
N HIS A 363 -14.19 6.27 7.34
CA HIS A 363 -15.38 6.22 8.18
C HIS A 363 -16.61 5.77 7.39
N VAL A 364 -17.18 4.63 7.74
CA VAL A 364 -18.42 4.10 7.12
C VAL A 364 -19.56 5.11 7.18
N HIS A 365 -19.68 5.82 8.30
CA HIS A 365 -20.69 6.87 8.46
C HIS A 365 -20.51 8.03 7.47
N PHE A 366 -19.27 8.42 7.17
CA PHE A 366 -18.99 9.47 6.18
C PHE A 366 -19.41 9.02 4.77
N LEU A 367 -19.16 7.76 4.40
CA LEU A 367 -19.57 7.20 3.11
C LEU A 367 -21.09 7.21 2.95
N TRP A 368 -21.82 6.83 4.00
CA TRP A 368 -23.27 6.76 3.93
C TRP A 368 -23.92 8.15 3.87
N THR A 369 -23.41 9.08 4.68
CA THR A 369 -23.94 10.45 4.74
C THR A 369 -23.66 11.25 3.47
N HIS A 370 -22.53 11.01 2.81
CA HIS A 370 -22.10 11.72 1.59
C HIS A 370 -22.11 10.85 0.35
N VAL A 371 -22.96 9.81 0.32
CA VAL A 371 -23.05 8.89 -0.82
C VAL A 371 -23.44 9.63 -2.10
N ASP A 372 -24.23 10.70 -1.99
CA ASP A 372 -24.63 11.58 -3.07
C ASP A 372 -23.44 12.31 -3.70
N ILE A 373 -22.57 12.92 -2.88
CA ILE A 373 -21.37 13.62 -3.34
C ILE A 373 -20.37 12.63 -3.92
N LEU A 374 -20.18 11.47 -3.28
CA LEU A 374 -19.28 10.42 -3.76
C LEU A 374 -19.75 9.85 -5.10
N LEU A 375 -21.05 9.57 -5.25
CA LEU A 375 -21.61 9.07 -6.50
C LEU A 375 -21.52 10.12 -7.60
N ALA A 376 -21.82 11.39 -7.29
CA ALA A 376 -21.63 12.49 -8.23
C ALA A 376 -20.17 12.64 -8.67
N SER A 377 -19.23 12.51 -7.72
CA SER A 377 -17.79 12.52 -7.99
C SER A 377 -17.37 11.37 -8.91
N VAL A 378 -17.83 10.13 -8.64
CA VAL A 378 -17.53 8.98 -9.51
C VAL A 378 -18.10 9.17 -10.91
N ILE A 379 -19.35 9.64 -11.04
CA ILE A 379 -19.96 9.92 -12.34
C ILE A 379 -19.16 10.99 -13.07
N LEU A 380 -18.77 12.07 -12.38
CA LEU A 380 -17.96 13.13 -12.95
C LEU A 380 -16.62 12.60 -13.44
N VAL A 381 -15.90 11.82 -12.63
CA VAL A 381 -14.62 11.21 -12.99
C VAL A 381 -14.79 10.31 -14.22
N VAL A 382 -15.79 9.44 -14.24
CA VAL A 382 -16.06 8.54 -15.37
C VAL A 382 -16.33 9.35 -16.63
N VAL A 383 -17.21 10.34 -16.59
CA VAL A 383 -17.56 11.18 -17.75
C VAL A 383 -16.33 11.94 -18.25
N VAL A 384 -15.59 12.62 -17.36
CA VAL A 384 -14.42 13.42 -17.73
C VAL A 384 -13.32 12.53 -18.29
N LYS A 385 -12.98 11.41 -17.63
CA LYS A 385 -11.93 10.50 -18.12
C LYS A 385 -12.33 9.86 -19.43
N THR A 386 -13.59 9.41 -19.59
CA THR A 386 -14.07 8.88 -20.86
C THR A 386 -13.99 9.91 -21.98
N ALA A 387 -14.39 11.17 -21.71
CA ALA A 387 -14.30 12.24 -22.70
C ALA A 387 -12.85 12.54 -23.10
N VAL A 388 -11.94 12.69 -22.14
CA VAL A 388 -10.52 12.97 -22.39
C VAL A 388 -9.87 11.80 -23.13
N ALA A 389 -10.03 10.57 -22.64
CA ALA A 389 -9.45 9.40 -23.27
C ALA A 389 -10.01 9.18 -24.69
N ALA A 390 -11.32 9.31 -24.90
CA ALA A 390 -11.91 9.20 -26.23
C ALA A 390 -11.45 10.32 -27.17
N MET A 391 -11.31 11.56 -26.67
CA MET A 391 -10.78 12.68 -27.46
C MET A 391 -9.33 12.41 -27.89
N VAL A 392 -8.49 11.95 -26.97
CA VAL A 392 -7.10 11.59 -27.25
C VAL A 392 -7.04 10.47 -28.27
N THR A 393 -7.74 9.35 -28.06
CA THR A 393 -7.74 8.23 -29.00
C THR A 393 -8.25 8.63 -30.39
N LYS A 394 -9.27 9.50 -30.46
CA LYS A 394 -9.77 10.05 -31.72
C LYS A 394 -8.75 10.95 -32.41
N ALA A 395 -7.97 11.74 -31.66
CA ALA A 395 -6.92 12.60 -32.21
C ALA A 395 -5.80 11.79 -32.90
N PHE A 396 -5.59 10.53 -32.50
CA PHE A 396 -4.68 9.59 -33.17
C PHE A 396 -5.30 8.86 -34.38
N GLY A 397 -6.50 9.25 -34.82
CA GLY A 397 -7.12 8.75 -36.06
C GLY A 397 -7.95 7.48 -35.92
N TYR A 398 -8.21 7.01 -34.69
CA TYR A 398 -9.09 5.86 -34.46
C TYR A 398 -10.57 6.23 -34.64
N GLY A 399 -11.38 5.23 -34.99
CA GLY A 399 -12.82 5.40 -35.14
C GLY A 399 -13.49 5.93 -33.86
N ILE A 400 -14.62 6.61 -34.02
CA ILE A 400 -15.37 7.17 -32.88
C ILE A 400 -15.87 6.07 -31.92
N ARG A 401 -16.25 4.90 -32.46
CA ARG A 401 -16.67 3.74 -31.68
C ARG A 401 -15.52 3.19 -30.84
N THR A 402 -14.35 2.97 -31.45
CA THR A 402 -13.17 2.45 -30.73
C THR A 402 -12.68 3.44 -29.68
N SER A 403 -12.69 4.74 -29.99
CA SER A 403 -12.29 5.79 -29.05
C SER A 403 -13.20 5.84 -27.84
N PHE A 404 -14.51 5.68 -28.02
CA PHE A 404 -15.46 5.64 -26.92
C PHE A 404 -15.28 4.41 -26.03
N ILE A 405 -15.07 3.22 -26.61
CA ILE A 405 -14.80 1.99 -25.85
C ILE A 405 -13.52 2.15 -25.02
N VAL A 406 -12.42 2.60 -25.64
CA VAL A 406 -11.16 2.89 -24.94
C VAL A 406 -11.39 3.89 -23.80
N GLY A 407 -12.18 4.94 -24.04
CA GLY A 407 -12.51 5.93 -23.02
C GLY A 407 -13.26 5.37 -21.82
N ILE A 408 -14.21 4.44 -22.02
CA ILE A 408 -14.91 3.78 -20.91
C ILE A 408 -13.97 2.82 -20.17
N LEU A 409 -13.14 2.06 -20.88
CA LEU A 409 -12.20 1.11 -20.26
C LEU A 409 -11.17 1.83 -19.38
N LEU A 410 -10.74 3.03 -19.76
CA LEU A 410 -9.79 3.85 -18.99
C LEU A 410 -10.47 4.76 -17.94
N ALA A 411 -11.79 4.71 -17.76
CA ALA A 411 -12.53 5.68 -16.96
C ALA A 411 -12.37 5.52 -15.43
N GLN A 412 -11.95 4.35 -14.96
CA GLN A 412 -11.84 4.07 -13.53
C GLN A 412 -10.51 4.56 -12.94
N ILE A 413 -10.45 4.72 -11.62
CA ILE A 413 -9.23 5.05 -10.91
C ILE A 413 -8.46 3.78 -10.53
N GLY A 414 -7.12 3.81 -10.67
CA GLY A 414 -6.23 2.68 -10.37
C GLY A 414 -6.01 2.38 -8.87
N GLU A 415 -5.57 1.16 -8.55
CA GLU A 415 -5.19 0.77 -7.17
C GLU A 415 -3.96 1.55 -6.66
N PHE A 416 -3.01 1.85 -7.56
CA PHE A 416 -1.85 2.67 -7.24
C PHE A 416 -2.21 4.11 -6.88
N ALA A 417 -3.43 4.56 -7.19
CA ALA A 417 -3.92 5.86 -6.76
C ALA A 417 -4.03 5.94 -5.22
N PHE A 418 -4.31 4.83 -4.53
CA PHE A 418 -4.30 4.80 -3.05
C PHE A 418 -2.92 5.13 -2.49
N VAL A 419 -1.87 4.58 -3.10
CA VAL A 419 -0.48 4.86 -2.74
C VAL A 419 -0.15 6.33 -2.99
N LEU A 420 -0.46 6.85 -4.18
CA LEU A 420 -0.21 8.26 -4.52
C LEU A 420 -0.93 9.22 -3.56
N LEU A 421 -2.18 8.91 -3.21
CA LEU A 421 -2.99 9.73 -2.31
C LEU A 421 -2.47 9.72 -0.87
N SER A 422 -2.08 8.56 -0.34
CA SER A 422 -1.45 8.44 0.97
C SER A 422 -0.17 9.29 1.05
N ARG A 423 0.68 9.23 0.02
CA ARG A 423 1.90 10.06 -0.03
C ARG A 423 1.63 11.55 -0.15
N ALA A 424 0.66 11.95 -0.96
CA ALA A 424 0.31 13.36 -1.11
C ALA A 424 -0.23 13.97 0.20
N SER A 425 -0.95 13.18 1.00
CA SER A 425 -1.38 13.57 2.34
C SER A 425 -0.18 13.78 3.27
N ASN A 426 0.79 12.85 3.28
CA ASN A 426 2.00 12.98 4.10
C ASN A 426 2.87 14.18 3.70
N LEU A 427 2.83 14.62 2.44
CA LEU A 427 3.49 15.82 1.95
C LEU A 427 2.65 17.10 2.14
N HIS A 428 1.51 17.02 2.82
CA HIS A 428 0.55 18.12 3.04
C HIS A 428 0.07 18.79 1.75
N LEU A 429 0.07 18.05 0.64
CA LEU A 429 -0.34 18.57 -0.67
C LEU A 429 -1.86 18.52 -0.86
N VAL A 430 -2.53 17.63 -0.12
CA VAL A 430 -3.98 17.44 -0.11
C VAL A 430 -4.51 17.62 1.31
N GLU A 431 -5.53 18.45 1.47
CA GLU A 431 -6.18 18.68 2.77
C GLU A 431 -7.09 17.50 3.16
N GLY A 432 -7.31 17.27 4.46
CA GLY A 432 -8.02 16.09 4.96
C GLY A 432 -9.39 15.84 4.32
N LYS A 433 -10.18 16.88 4.06
CA LYS A 433 -11.50 16.73 3.39
C LYS A 433 -11.37 16.19 1.97
N MET A 434 -10.39 16.69 1.21
CA MET A 434 -10.11 16.24 -0.14
C MET A 434 -9.52 14.83 -0.15
N TYR A 435 -8.67 14.51 0.82
CA TYR A 435 -8.16 13.16 1.01
C TYR A 435 -9.29 12.13 1.18
N LEU A 436 -10.24 12.37 2.09
CA LEU A 436 -11.40 11.47 2.27
C LEU A 436 -12.28 11.39 1.00
N LEU A 437 -12.49 12.50 0.31
CA LEU A 437 -13.29 12.54 -0.92
C LEU A 437 -12.65 11.72 -2.05
N LEU A 438 -11.36 11.93 -2.31
CA LEU A 438 -10.61 11.20 -3.35
C LEU A 438 -10.50 9.71 -3.00
N LEU A 439 -10.26 9.40 -1.72
CA LEU A 439 -10.17 8.02 -1.23
C LEU A 439 -11.49 7.27 -1.44
N GLY A 440 -12.61 7.87 -1.02
CA GLY A 440 -13.94 7.31 -1.23
C GLY A 440 -14.32 7.21 -2.71
N THR A 441 -13.95 8.22 -3.51
CA THR A 441 -14.20 8.21 -4.96
C THR A 441 -13.45 7.06 -5.65
N THR A 442 -12.18 6.80 -5.30
CA THR A 442 -11.41 5.67 -5.84
C THR A 442 -12.01 4.33 -5.44
N ALA A 443 -12.34 4.15 -4.16
CA ALA A 443 -12.95 2.92 -3.68
C ALA A 443 -14.28 2.63 -4.40
N LEU A 444 -15.16 3.64 -4.49
CA LEU A 444 -16.45 3.51 -5.15
C LEU A 444 -16.31 3.36 -6.68
N SER A 445 -15.31 4.00 -7.29
CA SER A 445 -14.98 3.82 -8.71
C SER A 445 -14.65 2.36 -9.02
N LEU A 446 -13.77 1.72 -8.24
CA LEU A 446 -13.39 0.31 -8.42
C LEU A 446 -14.58 -0.65 -8.26
N VAL A 447 -15.48 -0.38 -7.30
CA VAL A 447 -16.72 -1.15 -7.11
C VAL A 447 -17.66 -1.01 -8.31
N THR A 448 -17.72 0.20 -8.88
CA THR A 448 -18.64 0.52 -9.98
C THR A 448 -18.11 0.03 -11.33
N THR A 449 -16.80 -0.19 -11.48
CA THR A 449 -16.17 -0.56 -12.76
C THR A 449 -16.77 -1.81 -13.41
N PRO A 450 -16.95 -2.97 -12.74
CA PRO A 450 -17.50 -4.14 -13.39
C PRO A 450 -18.94 -3.93 -13.90
N VAL A 451 -19.71 -3.07 -13.21
CA VAL A 451 -21.06 -2.68 -13.63
C VAL A 451 -20.98 -1.80 -14.88
N LEU A 452 -20.09 -0.80 -14.88
CA LEU A 452 -19.83 0.07 -16.03
C LEU A 452 -19.43 -0.75 -17.27
N PHE A 453 -18.58 -1.77 -17.11
CA PHE A 453 -18.14 -2.62 -18.20
C PHE A 453 -19.25 -3.52 -18.77
N LYS A 454 -20.17 -3.99 -17.92
CA LYS A 454 -21.38 -4.71 -18.37
C LYS A 454 -22.34 -3.81 -19.15
N LEU A 455 -22.34 -2.50 -18.88
CA LEU A 455 -23.19 -1.52 -19.53
C LEU A 455 -22.65 -1.03 -20.90
N ILE A 456 -21.39 -1.31 -21.25
CA ILE A 456 -20.78 -0.88 -22.52
C ILE A 456 -21.67 -1.20 -23.74
N PRO A 457 -22.20 -2.42 -23.93
CA PRO A 457 -23.03 -2.72 -25.10
C PRO A 457 -24.33 -1.90 -25.15
N ALA A 458 -24.96 -1.66 -24.00
CA ALA A 458 -26.17 -0.84 -23.91
C ALA A 458 -25.88 0.63 -24.23
N MET A 459 -24.76 1.17 -23.73
CA MET A 459 -24.30 2.52 -24.05
C MET A 459 -23.98 2.69 -25.53
N MET A 460 -23.38 1.67 -26.16
CA MET A 460 -23.12 1.67 -27.60
C MET A 460 -24.42 1.66 -28.40
N HIS A 461 -25.39 0.82 -28.05
CA HIS A 461 -26.68 0.77 -28.72
C HIS A 461 -27.44 2.09 -28.59
N LEU A 462 -27.41 2.72 -27.41
CA LEU A 462 -27.97 4.05 -27.20
C LEU A 462 -27.25 5.12 -28.03
N GLY A 463 -25.93 5.06 -28.14
CA GLY A 463 -25.16 5.99 -28.97
C GLY A 463 -25.42 5.82 -30.47
N VAL A 464 -25.69 4.60 -30.94
CA VAL A 464 -26.14 4.34 -32.32
C VAL A 464 -27.54 4.94 -32.53
N LEU A 465 -28.46 4.75 -31.58
CA LEU A 465 -29.82 5.31 -31.63
C LEU A 465 -29.80 6.85 -31.65
N MET A 466 -28.92 7.46 -30.85
CA MET A 466 -28.71 8.91 -30.76
C MET A 466 -27.89 9.48 -31.95
N HIS A 467 -27.59 8.68 -32.99
CA HIS A 467 -26.78 9.06 -34.16
C HIS A 467 -25.35 9.53 -33.84
N TRP A 468 -24.82 9.21 -32.66
CA TRP A 468 -23.42 9.52 -32.31
C TRP A 468 -22.42 8.62 -33.01
N PHE A 469 -22.88 7.46 -33.50
CA PHE A 469 -22.06 6.50 -34.23
C PHE A 469 -22.69 6.20 -35.60
N PRO A 470 -21.90 6.08 -36.68
CA PRO A 470 -22.43 5.59 -37.96
C PRO A 470 -22.95 4.16 -37.79
N SER A 471 -24.07 3.81 -38.46
CA SER A 471 -24.67 2.47 -38.40
C SER A 471 -23.74 1.42 -39.05
N GLU A 472 -23.87 0.14 -38.68
CA GLU A 472 -22.99 -0.96 -39.15
C GLU A 472 -23.00 -1.24 -40.66
N SER A 473 -23.71 -0.43 -41.45
CA SER A 473 -23.96 -0.67 -42.88
C SER A 473 -23.42 0.47 -43.75
N SER A 474 -22.09 0.58 -43.86
CA SER A 474 -21.47 1.30 -44.98
C SER A 474 -20.29 0.47 -45.52
N PRO A 475 -20.38 -0.11 -46.74
CA PRO A 475 -19.36 -0.99 -47.34
C PRO A 475 -17.96 -0.34 -47.55
N GLN A 476 -17.80 0.95 -47.25
CA GLN A 476 -16.57 1.71 -47.54
C GLN A 476 -15.43 1.48 -46.52
N ASN A 477 -15.70 0.87 -45.35
CA ASN A 477 -14.66 0.65 -44.34
C ASN A 477 -13.86 -0.65 -44.56
N GLU A 478 -14.43 -1.67 -45.21
CA GLU A 478 -13.68 -2.88 -45.58
C GLU A 478 -12.67 -2.58 -46.70
N GLU A 479 -13.00 -1.68 -47.63
CA GLU A 479 -12.12 -1.32 -48.75
C GLU A 479 -10.92 -0.45 -48.29
N LYS A 480 -11.10 0.40 -47.27
CA LYS A 480 -9.99 1.15 -46.65
C LYS A 480 -9.12 0.28 -45.74
N ALA A 481 -9.71 -0.66 -45.01
CA ALA A 481 -8.95 -1.59 -44.17
C ALA A 481 -8.09 -2.53 -45.02
N SER A 482 -8.61 -3.06 -46.13
CA SER A 482 -7.86 -3.92 -47.06
C SER A 482 -6.75 -3.16 -47.79
N MET A 483 -6.96 -1.88 -48.14
CA MET A 483 -5.92 -1.02 -48.74
C MET A 483 -4.78 -0.71 -47.77
N ILE A 484 -5.06 -0.48 -46.49
CA ILE A 484 -4.03 -0.22 -45.47
C ILE A 484 -3.25 -1.51 -45.15
N GLU A 485 -3.93 -2.67 -45.12
CA GLU A 485 -3.28 -3.96 -44.93
C GLU A 485 -2.42 -4.37 -46.13
N ALA A 486 -2.84 -4.03 -47.36
CA ALA A 486 -2.04 -4.21 -48.57
C ALA A 486 -0.81 -3.30 -48.60
N HIS A 487 -0.91 -2.06 -48.10
CA HIS A 487 0.22 -1.14 -48.01
C HIS A 487 1.26 -1.57 -46.97
N ASN A 488 0.82 -2.08 -45.82
CA ASN A 488 1.70 -2.57 -44.76
C ASN A 488 2.38 -3.92 -45.08
N ARG A 489 1.95 -4.66 -46.11
CA ARG A 489 2.65 -5.87 -46.58
C ARG A 489 3.72 -5.59 -47.64
N LEU A 490 3.82 -4.35 -48.13
CA LEU A 490 4.78 -3.92 -49.15
C LEU A 490 5.96 -3.09 -48.58
N LEU A 491 5.95 -2.82 -47.26
CA LEU A 491 7.05 -2.28 -46.46
C LEU A 491 7.58 -3.38 -45.55
#